data_AF-A0A7M1NXL1-F1
#
_entry.id   AF-A0A7M1NXL1-F1
#
_cell.length_a   1.000
_cell.length_b   1.000
_cell.length_c   1.000
_cell.angle_alpha   90.00
_cell.angle_beta   90.00
_cell.angle_gamma   90.00
#
_symmetry.space_group_name_H-M   'P 1'
#
loop_
_entity.id
_entity.type
_entity.pdbx_description
1 polymer ?
#
loop_
_entity_poly.entity_id
_entity_poly.type
_entity_poly.pdbx_seq_one_letter_code
_entity_poly.pdbx_strand_id
1 'polypeptide(L)'
;MKTQFKVIGFDLDGTLVNSLPDLALSVNSALADFGLPQAPEELVLTWIGNGAPVLIARALEWAKEQTGKDFSDAEMEQVKERFNVYYAENLCNVSRLYPNVKETLETLKARGYTLAVVTNKPTRHVQPVLAAFGIDHLFSEMLGGQSLPAIKPHPGPLYYLCGKFGVEPRQVLFVGDSRNDILAAHSAGCPVVGLTYGYNYNIPIAESNPDWVFDGFAKLLEIL
;
A
#
# COMPACT_ATOMS: atom_id res chain seq x y z
N MET A 1 13.45 23.81 10.65
CA MET A 1 12.96 23.58 12.03
C MET A 1 13.27 22.14 12.41
N LYS A 2 13.66 21.82 13.65
CA LYS A 2 13.78 20.41 14.07
C LYS A 2 12.40 19.92 14.45
N THR A 3 11.84 18.98 13.69
CA THR A 3 10.57 18.33 14.02
C THR A 3 10.76 17.32 15.16
N GLN A 4 9.65 16.90 15.77
CA GLN A 4 9.67 15.83 16.78
C GLN A 4 9.88 14.44 16.18
N PHE A 5 9.70 14.29 14.87
CA PHE A 5 9.73 13.02 14.17
C PHE A 5 11.15 12.47 14.07
N LYS A 6 11.25 11.13 14.13
CA LYS A 6 12.49 10.36 14.04
C LYS A 6 12.37 9.26 12.99
N VAL A 7 11.20 8.64 12.92
CA VAL A 7 10.86 7.61 11.94
C VAL A 7 9.73 8.11 11.06
N ILE A 8 9.80 7.83 9.76
CA ILE A 8 8.72 8.08 8.81
C ILE A 8 8.36 6.74 8.16
N GLY A 9 7.14 6.29 8.39
CA GLY A 9 6.57 5.10 7.78
C GLY A 9 5.74 5.46 6.55
N PHE A 10 5.87 4.69 5.48
CA PHE A 10 5.14 4.88 4.22
C PHE A 10 4.36 3.62 3.86
N ASP A 11 3.12 3.77 3.36
CA ASP A 11 2.56 2.71 2.50
C ASP A 11 3.33 2.63 1.17
N LEU A 12 3.07 1.59 0.39
CA LEU A 12 3.67 1.37 -0.92
C LEU A 12 2.70 1.69 -2.06
N ASP A 13 1.69 0.84 -2.22
CA ASP A 13 0.73 0.87 -3.33
C ASP A 13 -0.22 2.06 -3.11
N GLY A 14 -0.21 3.05 -4.01
CA GLY A 14 -1.04 4.27 -3.90
C GLY A 14 -0.36 5.43 -3.16
N THR A 15 0.76 5.17 -2.49
CA THR A 15 1.56 6.20 -1.77
C THR A 15 2.88 6.48 -2.48
N LEU A 16 3.73 5.45 -2.62
CA LEU A 16 5.04 5.55 -3.27
C LEU A 16 4.96 5.17 -4.75
N VAL A 17 4.17 4.13 -5.06
CA VAL A 17 4.08 3.53 -6.38
C VAL A 17 2.63 3.58 -6.87
N ASN A 18 2.42 4.07 -8.09
CA ASN A 18 1.18 3.82 -8.80
C ASN A 18 1.22 2.39 -9.38
N SER A 19 0.76 1.42 -8.59
CA SER A 19 0.74 -0.01 -8.91
C SER A 19 -0.56 -0.51 -9.57
N LEU A 20 -1.59 0.35 -9.64
CA LEU A 20 -2.93 -0.01 -10.13
C LEU A 20 -2.92 -0.66 -11.52
N PRO A 21 -2.20 -0.14 -12.54
CA PRO A 21 -2.27 -0.72 -13.88
C PRO A 21 -1.81 -2.18 -13.92
N ASP A 22 -0.71 -2.51 -13.23
CA ASP A 22 -0.18 -3.87 -13.19
C ASP A 22 -1.03 -4.80 -12.30
N LEU A 23 -1.62 -4.27 -11.22
CA LEU A 23 -2.58 -5.00 -10.40
C LEU A 23 -3.84 -5.35 -11.20
N ALA A 24 -4.41 -4.38 -11.91
CA ALA A 24 -5.59 -4.58 -12.74
C ALA A 24 -5.32 -5.57 -13.88
N LEU A 25 -4.19 -5.43 -14.57
CA LEU A 25 -3.75 -6.40 -15.58
C LEU A 25 -3.66 -7.81 -14.99
N SER A 26 -3.06 -7.95 -13.81
CA SER A 26 -2.85 -9.26 -13.18
C SER A 26 -4.14 -9.90 -12.68
N VAL A 27 -5.06 -9.10 -12.11
CA VAL A 27 -6.39 -9.56 -11.72
C VAL A 27 -7.19 -9.99 -12.95
N ASN A 28 -7.23 -9.17 -13.99
CA ASN A 28 -7.97 -9.48 -15.21
C ASN A 28 -7.41 -10.69 -15.96
N SER A 29 -6.08 -10.86 -15.98
CA SER A 29 -5.46 -12.07 -16.55
C SER A 29 -5.85 -13.32 -15.76
N ALA A 30 -5.84 -13.24 -14.42
CA ALA A 30 -6.26 -14.33 -13.58
C ALA A 30 -7.75 -14.66 -13.74
N LEU A 31 -8.62 -13.66 -13.88
CA LEU A 31 -10.05 -13.88 -14.15
C LEU A 31 -10.27 -14.53 -15.53
N ALA A 32 -9.55 -14.07 -16.55
CA ALA A 32 -9.66 -14.58 -17.91
C ALA A 32 -9.29 -16.06 -18.04
N ASP A 33 -8.30 -16.55 -17.29
CA ASP A 33 -7.91 -17.97 -17.25
C ASP A 33 -9.08 -18.90 -16.84
N PHE A 34 -10.09 -18.36 -16.14
CA PHE A 34 -11.28 -19.10 -15.70
C PHE A 34 -12.54 -18.70 -16.48
N GLY A 35 -12.39 -17.98 -17.59
CA GLY A 35 -13.49 -17.52 -18.44
C GLY A 35 -14.39 -16.48 -17.77
N LEU A 36 -13.88 -15.73 -16.78
CA LEU A 36 -14.63 -14.72 -16.05
C LEU A 36 -14.52 -13.33 -16.71
N PRO A 37 -15.51 -12.44 -16.49
CA PRO A 37 -15.44 -11.08 -17.00
C PRO A 37 -14.23 -10.33 -16.41
N GLN A 38 -13.70 -9.38 -17.19
CA GLN A 38 -12.62 -8.50 -16.77
C GLN A 38 -13.18 -7.19 -16.25
N ALA A 39 -12.60 -6.68 -15.16
CA ALA A 39 -13.05 -5.46 -14.51
C ALA A 39 -12.28 -4.23 -15.02
N PRO A 40 -12.94 -3.06 -15.12
CA PRO A 40 -12.26 -1.81 -15.41
C PRO A 40 -11.33 -1.39 -14.24
N GLU A 41 -10.27 -0.63 -14.52
CA GLU A 41 -9.27 -0.25 -13.51
C GLU A 41 -9.88 0.52 -12.35
N GLU A 42 -10.88 1.38 -12.61
CA GLU A 42 -11.58 2.16 -11.59
C GLU A 42 -12.28 1.27 -10.57
N LEU A 43 -12.75 0.09 -10.99
CA LEU A 43 -13.35 -0.88 -10.10
C LEU A 43 -12.28 -1.65 -9.32
N VAL A 44 -11.21 -2.09 -10.00
CA VAL A 44 -10.07 -2.75 -9.34
C VAL A 44 -9.45 -1.88 -8.26
N LEU A 45 -9.37 -0.56 -8.49
CA LEU A 45 -8.91 0.43 -7.52
C LEU A 45 -9.65 0.29 -6.18
N THR A 46 -10.97 0.08 -6.22
CA THR A 46 -11.80 -0.08 -5.01
C THR A 46 -11.57 -1.39 -4.25
N TRP A 47 -10.85 -2.34 -4.84
CA TRP A 47 -10.57 -3.63 -4.20
C TRP A 47 -9.22 -3.64 -3.47
N ILE A 48 -8.34 -2.69 -3.79
CA ILE A 48 -6.99 -2.57 -3.24
C ILE A 48 -7.04 -2.03 -1.79
N GLY A 49 -6.05 -2.41 -0.98
CA GLY A 49 -5.82 -1.86 0.37
C GLY A 49 -5.89 -2.89 1.51
N ASN A 50 -6.56 -4.03 1.33
CA ASN A 50 -6.71 -5.07 2.36
C ASN A 50 -5.92 -6.37 2.07
N GLY A 51 -4.93 -6.28 1.17
CA GLY A 51 -4.08 -7.42 0.79
C GLY A 51 -4.66 -8.29 -0.33
N ALA A 52 -3.81 -9.13 -0.90
CA ALA A 52 -4.13 -9.95 -2.09
C ALA A 52 -5.32 -10.92 -1.91
N PRO A 53 -5.51 -11.61 -0.76
CA PRO A 53 -6.66 -12.48 -0.58
C PRO A 53 -8.00 -11.74 -0.66
N VAL A 54 -8.07 -10.53 -0.09
CA VAL A 54 -9.29 -9.70 -0.12
C VAL A 54 -9.52 -9.10 -1.50
N LEU A 55 -8.46 -8.69 -2.20
CA LEU A 55 -8.53 -8.23 -3.59
C LEU A 55 -9.20 -9.30 -4.49
N ILE A 56 -8.72 -10.55 -4.43
CA ILE A 56 -9.27 -11.64 -5.24
C ILE A 56 -10.67 -12.05 -4.78
N ALA A 57 -10.95 -12.05 -3.48
CA ALA A 57 -12.31 -12.31 -2.99
C ALA A 57 -13.32 -11.28 -3.53
N ARG A 58 -12.96 -9.98 -3.54
CA ARG A 58 -13.81 -8.91 -4.12
C ARG A 58 -13.98 -9.05 -5.63
N ALA A 59 -12.91 -9.41 -6.34
CA ALA A 59 -12.97 -9.65 -7.78
C ALA A 59 -13.90 -10.82 -8.14
N LEU A 60 -13.84 -11.92 -7.36
CA LEU A 60 -14.70 -13.09 -7.56
C LEU A 60 -16.15 -12.83 -7.17
N GLU A 61 -16.41 -12.07 -6.10
CA GLU A 61 -17.77 -11.66 -5.74
C GLU A 61 -18.39 -10.83 -6.87
N TRP A 62 -17.65 -9.85 -7.41
CA TRP A 62 -18.11 -9.07 -8.56
C TRP A 62 -18.34 -9.97 -9.79
N ALA A 63 -17.43 -10.90 -10.10
CA ALA A 63 -17.59 -11.82 -11.22
C ALA A 63 -18.82 -12.74 -11.05
N LYS A 64 -19.11 -13.15 -9.81
CA LYS A 64 -20.34 -13.88 -9.47
C LYS A 64 -21.58 -13.04 -9.73
N GLU A 65 -21.61 -11.77 -9.34
CA GLU A 65 -22.73 -10.86 -9.63
C GLU A 65 -22.97 -10.70 -11.14
N GLN A 66 -21.91 -10.70 -11.94
CA GLN A 66 -22.01 -10.55 -13.41
C GLN A 66 -22.45 -11.84 -14.13
N THR A 67 -22.08 -13.01 -13.60
CA THR A 67 -22.23 -14.29 -14.32
C THR A 67 -23.22 -15.26 -13.69
N GLY A 68 -23.58 -15.06 -12.42
CA GLY A 68 -24.33 -16.02 -11.62
C GLY A 68 -23.53 -17.27 -11.24
N LYS A 69 -22.21 -17.33 -11.53
CA LYS A 69 -21.35 -18.47 -11.18
C LYS A 69 -20.94 -18.39 -9.71
N ASP A 70 -21.18 -19.47 -8.97
CA ASP A 70 -20.56 -19.69 -7.66
C ASP A 70 -19.16 -20.30 -7.81
N PHE A 71 -18.30 -20.02 -6.82
CA PHE A 71 -16.93 -20.53 -6.78
C PHE A 71 -16.74 -21.40 -5.54
N SER A 72 -16.18 -22.60 -5.74
CA SER A 72 -15.68 -23.40 -4.64
C SER A 72 -14.40 -22.81 -4.05
N ASP A 73 -14.09 -23.14 -2.79
CA ASP A 73 -12.83 -22.72 -2.15
C ASP A 73 -11.60 -23.09 -2.99
N ALA A 74 -11.63 -24.25 -3.64
CA ALA A 74 -10.56 -24.70 -4.52
C ALA A 74 -10.40 -23.80 -5.76
N GLU A 75 -11.49 -23.39 -6.41
CA GLU A 75 -11.43 -22.45 -7.55
C GLU A 75 -10.94 -21.07 -7.09
N MET A 76 -11.39 -20.59 -5.93
CA MET A 76 -10.92 -19.32 -5.37
C MET A 76 -9.40 -19.35 -5.14
N GLU A 77 -8.86 -20.44 -4.58
CA GLU A 77 -7.42 -20.60 -4.40
C GLU A 77 -6.65 -20.70 -5.73
N GLN A 78 -7.21 -21.37 -6.75
CA GLN A 78 -6.58 -21.42 -8.07
C GLN A 78 -6.51 -20.03 -8.71
N VAL A 79 -7.57 -19.21 -8.63
CA VAL A 79 -7.56 -17.83 -9.15
C VAL A 79 -6.53 -16.99 -8.41
N LYS A 80 -6.44 -17.11 -7.08
CA LYS A 80 -5.40 -16.43 -6.28
C LYS A 80 -3.99 -16.81 -6.72
N GLU A 81 -3.75 -18.08 -7.00
CA GLU A 81 -2.44 -18.55 -7.44
C GLU A 81 -2.10 -18.02 -8.84
N ARG A 82 -3.07 -18.03 -9.78
CA ARG A 82 -2.88 -17.42 -11.10
C ARG A 82 -2.59 -15.93 -11.01
N PHE A 83 -3.31 -15.20 -10.15
CA PHE A 83 -3.02 -13.79 -9.87
C PHE A 83 -1.59 -13.60 -9.35
N ASN A 84 -1.13 -14.44 -8.42
CA ASN A 84 0.22 -14.35 -7.88
C ASN A 84 1.30 -14.52 -8.96
N VAL A 85 1.09 -15.44 -9.90
CA VAL A 85 2.00 -15.67 -11.04
C VAL A 85 2.04 -14.41 -11.92
N TYR A 86 0.88 -13.93 -12.39
CA TYR A 86 0.83 -12.75 -13.25
C TYR A 86 1.40 -11.51 -12.56
N TYR A 87 1.09 -11.31 -11.28
CA TYR A 87 1.58 -10.14 -10.57
C TYR A 87 3.08 -10.19 -10.34
N ALA A 88 3.66 -11.38 -10.14
CA ALA A 88 5.12 -11.55 -10.05
C ALA A 88 5.83 -11.19 -11.37
N GLU A 89 5.23 -11.50 -12.52
CA GLU A 89 5.75 -11.16 -13.84
C GLU A 89 5.57 -9.67 -14.18
N ASN A 90 4.49 -9.06 -13.69
CA ASN A 90 4.11 -7.68 -14.01
C ASN A 90 4.52 -6.64 -12.95
N LEU A 91 5.31 -7.00 -11.93
CA LEU A 91 5.54 -6.16 -10.73
C LEU A 91 5.83 -4.68 -11.01
N CYS A 92 6.56 -4.37 -12.09
CA CYS A 92 6.92 -3.01 -12.48
C CYS A 92 6.83 -2.78 -13.99
N ASN A 93 5.88 -3.43 -14.68
CA ASN A 93 5.75 -3.30 -16.14
C ASN A 93 5.24 -1.89 -16.52
N VAL A 94 4.04 -1.55 -16.06
CA VAL A 94 3.44 -0.22 -16.27
C VAL A 94 3.58 0.66 -15.03
N SER A 95 3.69 0.06 -13.83
CA SER A 95 3.79 0.79 -12.56
C SER A 95 4.94 1.79 -12.56
N ARG A 96 4.73 2.94 -11.92
CA ARG A 96 5.74 4.00 -11.77
C ARG A 96 5.69 4.57 -10.35
N LEU A 97 6.81 5.13 -9.90
CA LEU A 97 6.79 6.00 -8.73
C LEU A 97 5.87 7.20 -8.99
N TYR A 98 5.17 7.67 -7.96
CA TYR A 98 4.51 8.97 -8.03
C TYR A 98 5.54 10.10 -8.18
N PRO A 99 5.15 11.26 -8.75
CA PRO A 99 6.08 12.38 -8.95
C PRO A 99 6.82 12.79 -7.68
N ASN A 100 8.13 13.00 -7.79
CA ASN A 100 9.03 13.46 -6.72
C ASN A 100 9.24 12.49 -5.54
N VAL A 101 8.74 11.24 -5.61
CA VAL A 101 8.88 10.28 -4.51
C VAL A 101 10.35 10.00 -4.19
N LYS A 102 11.16 9.68 -5.20
CA LYS A 102 12.56 9.31 -4.99
C LYS A 102 13.37 10.46 -4.41
N GLU A 103 13.28 11.64 -5.02
CA GLU A 103 14.00 12.85 -4.63
C GLU A 103 13.62 13.29 -3.21
N THR A 104 12.33 13.17 -2.86
CA THR A 104 11.84 13.47 -1.51
C THR A 104 12.37 12.48 -0.49
N LEU A 105 12.33 11.17 -0.76
CA LEU A 105 12.87 10.15 0.14
C LEU A 105 14.38 10.32 0.35
N GLU A 106 15.14 10.58 -0.70
CA GLU A 106 16.59 10.87 -0.62
C GLU A 106 16.86 12.10 0.25
N THR A 107 16.05 13.16 0.08
CA THR A 107 16.14 14.37 0.92
C THR A 107 15.85 14.07 2.38
N LEU A 108 14.80 13.29 2.68
CA LEU A 108 14.45 12.90 4.05
C LEU A 108 15.55 12.03 4.68
N LYS A 109 16.14 11.11 3.91
CA LYS A 109 17.27 10.30 4.37
C LYS A 109 18.49 11.15 4.68
N ALA A 110 18.82 12.11 3.81
CA ALA A 110 19.94 13.04 4.01
C ALA A 110 19.75 13.96 5.25
N ARG A 111 18.50 14.26 5.61
CA ARG A 111 18.15 14.98 6.86
C ARG A 111 18.26 14.11 8.12
N GLY A 112 18.56 12.81 7.97
CA GLY A 112 18.77 11.87 9.08
C GLY A 112 17.51 11.19 9.60
N TYR A 113 16.39 11.24 8.86
CA TYR A 113 15.19 10.48 9.22
C TYR A 113 15.40 8.98 8.95
N THR A 114 14.86 8.15 9.84
CA THR A 114 14.74 6.71 9.59
C THR A 114 13.49 6.48 8.75
N LEU A 115 13.63 5.86 7.58
CA LEU A 115 12.51 5.59 6.67
C LEU A 115 12.13 4.11 6.76
N ALA A 116 10.83 3.80 6.76
CA ALA A 116 10.32 2.44 6.75
C ALA A 116 9.13 2.29 5.79
N VAL A 117 8.97 1.13 5.17
CA VAL A 117 7.76 0.75 4.44
C VAL A 117 6.89 -0.12 5.34
N VAL A 118 5.58 0.17 5.38
CA VAL A 118 4.57 -0.63 6.05
C VAL A 118 3.37 -0.76 5.12
N THR A 119 3.21 -1.91 4.50
CA THR A 119 2.18 -2.14 3.48
C THR A 119 1.44 -3.46 3.70
N ASN A 120 0.20 -3.53 3.20
CA ASN A 120 -0.58 -4.77 3.18
C ASN A 120 -0.24 -5.64 1.96
N LYS A 121 0.60 -5.16 1.05
CA LYS A 121 1.14 -5.94 -0.07
C LYS A 121 1.84 -7.21 0.44
N PRO A 122 1.75 -8.35 -0.27
CA PRO A 122 2.51 -9.54 0.11
C PRO A 122 4.01 -9.25 0.28
N THR A 123 4.59 -9.69 1.40
CA THR A 123 5.96 -9.38 1.84
C THR A 123 6.99 -9.72 0.76
N ARG A 124 6.80 -10.85 0.07
CA ARG A 124 7.68 -11.30 -1.03
C ARG A 124 7.80 -10.30 -2.19
N HIS A 125 6.86 -9.36 -2.34
CA HIS A 125 6.86 -8.38 -3.44
C HIS A 125 7.39 -7.00 -3.00
N VAL A 126 7.54 -6.73 -1.70
CA VAL A 126 7.90 -5.39 -1.20
C VAL A 126 9.30 -4.99 -1.65
N GLN A 127 10.32 -5.76 -1.26
CA GLN A 127 11.71 -5.45 -1.63
C GLN A 127 11.94 -5.49 -3.15
N PRO A 128 11.44 -6.48 -3.92
CA PRO A 128 11.59 -6.47 -5.38
C PRO A 128 11.03 -5.21 -6.06
N VAL A 129 9.86 -4.73 -5.65
CA VAL A 129 9.28 -3.49 -6.19
C VAL A 129 10.13 -2.28 -5.85
N LEU A 130 10.54 -2.15 -4.58
CA LEU A 130 11.40 -1.04 -4.15
C LEU A 130 12.75 -1.03 -4.88
N ALA A 131 13.33 -2.20 -5.11
CA ALA A 131 14.59 -2.37 -5.82
C ALA A 131 14.46 -2.05 -7.32
N ALA A 132 13.35 -2.44 -7.95
CA ALA A 132 13.07 -2.12 -9.36
C ALA A 132 12.98 -0.61 -9.61
N PHE A 133 12.50 0.16 -8.62
CA PHE A 133 12.49 1.62 -8.66
C PHE A 133 13.74 2.28 -8.05
N GLY A 134 14.70 1.48 -7.58
CA GLY A 134 15.98 1.94 -7.02
C GLY A 134 15.82 2.82 -5.78
N ILE A 135 14.91 2.48 -4.87
CA ILE A 135 14.66 3.19 -3.60
C ILE A 135 14.74 2.28 -2.37
N ASP A 136 14.97 0.98 -2.54
CA ASP A 136 15.09 -0.01 -1.47
C ASP A 136 16.16 0.36 -0.43
N HIS A 137 17.33 0.82 -0.88
CA HIS A 137 18.45 1.22 -0.02
C HIS A 137 18.15 2.40 0.93
N LEU A 138 17.06 3.13 0.74
CA LEU A 138 16.67 4.25 1.59
C LEU A 138 16.01 3.78 2.89
N PHE A 139 15.38 2.61 2.87
CA PHE A 139 14.55 2.11 3.98
C PHE A 139 15.34 1.25 4.96
N SER A 140 15.07 1.43 6.24
CA SER A 140 15.68 0.68 7.36
C SER A 140 14.77 -0.46 7.85
N GLU A 141 13.54 -0.51 7.35
CA GLU A 141 12.59 -1.60 7.56
C GLU A 141 11.57 -1.65 6.41
N MET A 142 11.14 -2.85 6.03
CA MET A 142 10.17 -3.10 4.97
C MET A 142 9.18 -4.20 5.41
N LEU A 143 8.02 -3.79 5.94
CA LEU A 143 6.96 -4.70 6.38
C LEU A 143 5.90 -4.86 5.28
N GLY A 144 5.63 -6.12 4.93
CA GLY A 144 4.49 -6.50 4.10
C GLY A 144 3.44 -7.27 4.89
N GLY A 145 2.43 -7.75 4.18
CA GLY A 145 1.24 -8.38 4.76
C GLY A 145 1.45 -9.73 5.47
N GLN A 146 2.66 -10.30 5.40
CA GLN A 146 3.03 -11.52 6.13
C GLN A 146 4.15 -11.27 7.15
N SER A 147 4.64 -10.03 7.27
CA SER A 147 5.76 -9.72 8.15
C SER A 147 5.39 -9.77 9.63
N LEU A 148 4.12 -9.57 9.97
CA LEU A 148 3.60 -9.57 11.33
C LEU A 148 2.24 -10.29 11.40
N PRO A 149 1.79 -10.73 12.59
CA PRO A 149 0.49 -11.40 12.76
C PRO A 149 -0.73 -10.54 12.39
N ALA A 150 -0.58 -9.20 12.42
CA ALA A 150 -1.63 -8.26 12.10
C ALA A 150 -1.12 -7.19 11.12
N ILE A 151 -2.00 -6.74 10.23
CA ILE A 151 -1.73 -5.77 9.17
C ILE A 151 -2.65 -4.53 9.33
N LYS A 152 -2.39 -3.44 8.59
CA LYS A 152 -3.24 -2.24 8.65
C LYS A 152 -4.69 -2.60 8.26
N PRO A 153 -5.73 -2.09 8.96
CA PRO A 153 -5.75 -0.94 9.86
C PRO A 153 -5.36 -1.21 11.31
N HIS A 154 -4.95 -2.43 11.67
CA HIS A 154 -4.48 -2.70 13.03
C HIS A 154 -3.21 -1.87 13.33
N PRO A 155 -3.05 -1.27 14.53
CA PRO A 155 -1.89 -0.43 14.86
C PRO A 155 -0.58 -1.20 15.09
N GLY A 156 -0.67 -2.53 15.21
CA GLY A 156 0.44 -3.45 15.51
C GLY A 156 1.73 -3.19 14.70
N PRO A 157 1.69 -3.00 13.37
CA PRO A 157 2.88 -2.68 12.60
C PRO A 157 3.58 -1.38 13.00
N LEU A 158 2.82 -0.35 13.42
CA LEU A 158 3.39 0.92 13.86
C LEU A 158 3.99 0.78 15.27
N TYR A 159 3.38 -0.01 16.15
CA TYR A 159 4.00 -0.37 17.44
C TYR A 159 5.30 -1.15 17.27
N TYR A 160 5.36 -2.05 16.28
CA TYR A 160 6.60 -2.73 15.94
C TYR A 160 7.69 -1.74 15.51
N LEU A 161 7.38 -0.73 14.68
CA LEU A 161 8.36 0.30 14.33
C LEU A 161 8.84 1.07 15.57
N CYS A 162 7.92 1.43 16.47
CA CYS A 162 8.25 2.11 17.73
C CYS A 162 9.24 1.28 18.57
N GLY A 163 8.94 -0.01 18.77
CA GLY A 163 9.80 -0.93 19.51
C GLY A 163 11.16 -1.16 18.83
N LYS A 164 11.18 -1.37 17.50
CA LYS A 164 12.41 -1.62 16.74
C LYS A 164 13.38 -0.45 16.79
N PHE A 165 12.87 0.79 16.70
CA PHE A 165 13.70 1.99 16.63
C PHE A 165 13.83 2.74 17.96
N GLY A 166 13.20 2.25 19.04
CA GLY A 166 13.28 2.86 20.36
C GLY A 166 12.67 4.27 20.42
N VAL A 167 11.53 4.47 19.75
CA VAL A 167 10.84 5.76 19.66
C VAL A 167 9.41 5.67 20.18
N GLU A 168 8.86 6.80 20.63
CA GLU A 168 7.45 6.91 21.00
C GLU A 168 6.56 7.07 19.75
N PRO A 169 5.28 6.65 19.80
CA PRO A 169 4.36 6.80 18.65
C PRO A 169 4.29 8.21 18.06
N ARG A 170 4.28 9.25 18.91
CA ARG A 170 4.27 10.66 18.47
C ARG A 170 5.53 11.10 17.68
N GLN A 171 6.59 10.30 17.72
CA GLN A 171 7.84 10.51 16.97
C GLN A 171 7.86 9.72 15.65
N VAL A 172 6.82 8.95 15.35
CA VAL A 172 6.60 8.27 14.08
C VAL A 172 5.58 9.07 13.29
N LEU A 173 5.98 9.59 12.13
CA LEU A 173 5.04 10.10 11.13
C LEU A 173 4.66 8.95 10.21
N PHE A 174 3.36 8.74 9.98
CA PHE A 174 2.90 7.80 8.96
C PHE A 174 2.41 8.56 7.71
N VAL A 175 2.69 8.03 6.53
CA VAL A 175 2.25 8.60 5.25
C VAL A 175 1.56 7.50 4.47
N GLY A 176 0.30 7.73 4.12
CA GLY A 176 -0.53 6.77 3.41
C GLY A 176 -1.57 7.46 2.56
N ASP A 177 -2.30 6.67 1.79
CA ASP A 177 -3.30 7.15 0.84
C ASP A 177 -4.71 6.58 1.08
N SER A 178 -4.84 5.67 2.05
CA SER A 178 -6.11 5.00 2.34
C SER A 178 -6.55 5.18 3.79
N ARG A 179 -7.85 4.99 4.05
CA ARG A 179 -8.40 4.93 5.42
C ARG A 179 -7.70 3.88 6.29
N ASN A 180 -7.12 2.83 5.71
CA ASN A 180 -6.42 1.81 6.49
C ASN A 180 -5.18 2.39 7.17
N ASP A 181 -4.49 3.30 6.49
CA ASP A 181 -3.31 3.99 6.99
C ASP A 181 -3.68 4.94 8.12
N ILE A 182 -4.72 5.74 7.88
CA ILE A 182 -5.18 6.75 8.83
C ILE A 182 -5.67 6.09 10.12
N LEU A 183 -6.47 5.03 10.01
CA LEU A 183 -6.98 4.29 11.16
C LEU A 183 -5.86 3.60 11.95
N ALA A 184 -4.87 3.02 11.27
CA ALA A 184 -3.72 2.41 11.94
C ALA A 184 -2.89 3.43 12.70
N ALA A 185 -2.61 4.59 12.08
CA ALA A 185 -1.84 5.67 12.68
C ALA A 185 -2.55 6.28 13.89
N HIS A 186 -3.83 6.64 13.76
CA HIS A 186 -4.62 7.15 14.88
C HIS A 186 -4.69 6.15 16.04
N SER A 187 -4.93 4.87 15.74
CA SER A 187 -5.01 3.83 16.77
C SER A 187 -3.68 3.58 17.47
N ALA A 188 -2.56 3.87 16.80
CA ALA A 188 -1.21 3.80 17.38
C ALA A 188 -0.79 5.08 18.13
N GLY A 189 -1.49 6.20 17.91
CA GLY A 189 -1.07 7.52 18.41
C GLY A 189 0.05 8.17 17.58
N CYS A 190 0.18 7.80 16.31
CA CYS A 190 1.14 8.36 15.37
C CYS A 190 0.47 9.45 14.53
N PRO A 191 1.10 10.64 14.34
CA PRO A 191 0.63 11.62 13.37
C PRO A 191 0.66 11.05 11.94
N VAL A 192 -0.27 11.48 11.10
CA VAL A 192 -0.48 10.90 9.77
C VAL A 192 -0.79 11.91 8.67
N VAL A 193 -0.16 11.70 7.51
CA VAL A 193 -0.46 12.39 6.25
C VAL A 193 -1.32 11.48 5.39
N GLY A 194 -2.45 12.01 4.91
CA GLY A 194 -3.29 11.40 3.88
C GLY A 194 -3.01 11.99 2.51
N LEU A 195 -2.60 11.17 1.56
CA LEU A 195 -2.37 11.56 0.16
C LEU A 195 -3.65 11.41 -0.66
N THR A 196 -3.95 12.39 -1.52
CA THR A 196 -5.22 12.41 -2.27
C THR A 196 -5.20 11.65 -3.60
N TYR A 197 -4.07 11.09 -4.01
CA TYR A 197 -3.88 10.50 -5.36
C TYR A 197 -3.89 8.97 -5.40
N GLY A 198 -4.05 8.30 -4.25
CA GLY A 198 -3.96 6.84 -4.14
C GLY A 198 -5.32 6.13 -4.13
N TYR A 199 -5.38 5.01 -3.43
CA TYR A 199 -6.42 4.00 -3.51
C TYR A 199 -7.27 3.98 -2.23
N ASN A 200 -8.32 4.79 -2.21
CA ASN A 200 -9.19 4.92 -1.03
C ASN A 200 -10.66 4.62 -1.30
N TYR A 201 -10.97 3.57 -2.06
CA TYR A 201 -12.36 3.09 -2.24
C TYR A 201 -13.32 4.15 -2.83
N ASN A 202 -12.81 5.11 -3.62
CA ASN A 202 -13.54 6.31 -4.07
C ASN A 202 -14.08 7.21 -2.94
N ILE A 203 -13.51 7.10 -1.75
CA ILE A 203 -13.81 7.93 -0.58
C ILE A 203 -12.72 9.01 -0.48
N PRO A 204 -13.06 10.30 -0.35
CA PRO A 204 -12.09 11.35 -0.07
C PRO A 204 -11.27 11.03 1.18
N ILE A 205 -9.94 11.09 1.09
CA ILE A 205 -9.05 10.75 2.23
C ILE A 205 -9.31 11.63 3.47
N ALA A 206 -9.78 12.86 3.25
CA ALA A 206 -10.15 13.80 4.30
C ALA A 206 -11.26 13.27 5.23
N GLU A 207 -12.15 12.38 4.76
CA GLU A 207 -13.20 11.79 5.61
C GLU A 207 -12.65 10.91 6.73
N SER A 208 -11.41 10.42 6.59
CA SER A 208 -10.72 9.69 7.66
C SER A 208 -10.02 10.61 8.68
N ASN A 209 -10.07 11.93 8.47
CA ASN A 209 -9.50 12.98 9.33
C ASN A 209 -7.98 12.86 9.61
N PRO A 210 -7.11 12.71 8.59
CA PRO A 210 -5.66 12.73 8.82
C PRO A 210 -5.21 14.11 9.36
N ASP A 211 -4.05 14.16 10.03
CA ASP A 211 -3.48 15.42 10.53
C ASP A 211 -3.14 16.40 9.40
N TRP A 212 -2.74 15.86 8.24
CA TRP A 212 -2.52 16.62 7.01
C TRP A 212 -3.10 15.90 5.79
N VAL A 213 -3.57 16.68 4.82
CA VAL A 213 -3.99 16.21 3.50
C VAL A 213 -3.12 16.86 2.44
N PHE A 214 -2.43 16.04 1.63
CA PHE A 214 -1.56 16.52 0.55
C PHE A 214 -1.91 15.91 -0.80
N ASP A 215 -1.79 16.72 -1.85
CA ASP A 215 -2.00 16.36 -3.26
C ASP A 215 -0.70 15.95 -3.98
N GLY A 216 0.45 16.03 -3.30
CA GLY A 216 1.75 15.73 -3.86
C GLY A 216 2.76 15.33 -2.78
N PHE A 217 3.56 14.32 -3.08
CA PHE A 217 4.49 13.71 -2.12
C PHE A 217 5.56 14.69 -1.60
N ALA A 218 6.01 15.62 -2.45
CA ALA A 218 7.03 16.60 -2.08
C ALA A 218 6.60 17.57 -0.96
N LYS A 219 5.29 17.75 -0.73
CA LYS A 219 4.76 18.59 0.36
C LYS A 219 5.17 18.10 1.75
N LEU A 220 5.57 16.83 1.88
CA LEU A 220 6.18 16.31 3.11
C LEU A 220 7.38 17.16 3.57
N LEU A 221 8.14 17.76 2.65
CA LEU A 221 9.30 18.58 2.97
C LEU A 221 8.94 19.93 3.64
N GLU A 222 7.67 20.34 3.59
CA GLU A 222 7.18 21.56 4.24
C GLU A 222 7.00 21.37 5.76
N ILE A 223 6.76 20.11 6.18
CA ILE A 223 6.50 19.75 7.58
C ILE A 223 7.64 18.92 8.22
N LEU A 224 8.72 18.64 7.47
CA LEU A 224 9.89 17.83 7.87
C LEU A 224 11.21 18.56 7.61
#